data_AF-A0A9D8PZS6-F1
#
_entry.id   AF-A0A9D8PZS6-F1
#
_cell.length_a   1.000
_cell.length_b   1.000
_cell.length_c   1.000
_cell.angle_alpha   90.00
_cell.angle_beta   90.00
_cell.angle_gamma   90.00
#
_symmetry.space_group_name_H-M   'P 1'
#
loop_
_entity.id
_entity.type
_entity.pdbx_description
1 polymer ?
#
loop_
_entity_poly.entity_id
_entity_poly.type
_entity_poly.pdbx_seq_one_letter_code
_entity_poly.pdbx_strand_id
1 'polypeptide(L)' 'WYHDFRSDRGSYRYGREFNLSWERAVPQLKGLSVLLKAARYRSSDELRTRDADKLWVQLQYTRS' A
#
# COMPACT_ATOMS: atom_id res chain seq x y z
N TRP A 1 -4.04 -1.29 -7.20
CA TRP A 1 -3.22 -0.38 -8.03
C TRP A 1 -1.84 -1.04 -8.18
N TYR A 2 -1.34 -1.21 -9.40
CA TYR A 2 -0.06 -1.90 -9.69
C TYR A 2 0.99 -0.86 -10.05
N HIS A 3 2.15 -0.88 -9.38
CA HIS A 3 3.27 0.02 -9.67
C HIS A 3 4.50 -0.79 -10.14
N ASP A 4 5.02 -0.44 -11.31
CA ASP A 4 6.29 -0.94 -11.85
C ASP A 4 7.33 0.18 -11.70
N PHE A 5 8.30 0.00 -10.81
CA PHE A 5 9.38 0.97 -10.61
C PHE A 5 10.56 0.62 -11.53
N ARG A 6 10.68 1.36 -12.63
CA ARG A 6 11.79 1.26 -13.60
C ARG A 6 12.65 2.52 -13.59
N SER A 7 13.95 2.35 -13.82
CA SER A 7 14.87 3.48 -14.00
C SER A 7 14.78 4.05 -15.42
N ASP A 8 14.75 5.38 -15.56
CA ASP A 8 14.73 6.07 -16.86
C ASP A 8 16.07 6.00 -17.62
N ARG A 9 17.17 5.63 -16.95
CA ARG A 9 18.50 5.43 -17.56
C ARG A 9 19.16 4.14 -17.05
N GLY A 10 19.68 3.33 -17.98
CA GLY A 10 20.58 2.20 -17.67
C GLY A 10 19.91 0.83 -17.50
N SER A 11 18.65 0.66 -17.89
CA SER A 11 18.00 -0.67 -17.95
C SER A 11 17.87 -1.41 -16.60
N TYR A 12 17.81 -0.68 -15.48
CA TYR A 12 17.64 -1.28 -14.15
C TYR A 12 16.16 -1.41 -13.76
N ARG A 13 15.74 -2.62 -13.38
CA ARG A 13 14.44 -2.92 -12.73
C ARG A 13 14.65 -2.93 -11.22
N TYR A 14 13.93 -2.07 -10.48
CA TYR A 14 14.10 -1.99 -9.02
C TYR A 14 13.14 -2.90 -8.26
N GLY A 15 11.90 -3.07 -8.73
CA GLY A 15 10.92 -3.94 -8.06
C GLY A 15 9.50 -3.73 -8.57
N ARG A 16 8.60 -4.63 -8.14
CA ARG A 16 7.15 -4.53 -8.36
C ARG A 16 6.45 -4.32 -7.03
N GLU A 17 5.56 -3.34 -6.98
CA GLU A 17 4.71 -3.10 -5.80
C GLU A 17 3.24 -3.31 -6.15
N PHE A 18 2.58 -4.17 -5.37
CA PHE A 18 1.14 -4.35 -5.42
C PHE A 18 0.49 -3.65 -4.25
N ASN A 19 -0.42 -2.71 -4.54
CA ASN A 19 -1.15 -1.94 -3.55
C ASN A 19 -2.64 -2.28 -3.59
N LEU A 20 -3.19 -2.63 -2.43
CA LEU A 20 -4.61 -2.86 -2.18
C LEU A 20 -5.09 -1.87 -1.12
N SER A 21 -6.20 -1.19 -1.38
CA SER A 21 -6.86 -0.31 -0.41
C SER A 21 -8.34 -0.60 -0.38
N TRP A 22 -8.90 -0.70 0.82
CA TRP A 22 -10.32 -0.91 1.06
C TRP A 22 -10.80 0.03 2.16
N GLU A 23 -11.86 0.78 1.89
CA GLU A 23 -12.47 1.68 2.86
C GLU A 23 -13.95 1.35 3.00
N ARG A 24 -14.44 1.38 4.24
CA ARG A 24 -15.86 1.18 4.53
C ARG A 24 -16.30 1.95 5.76
N ALA A 25 -17.44 2.63 5.66
CA ALA A 25 -18.16 3.17 6.81
C ALA A 25 -18.73 2.02 7.65
N VAL A 26 -18.66 2.11 8.98
CA VAL A 26 -19.19 1.10 9.90
C VAL A 26 -20.66 1.44 10.18
N PRO A 27 -21.64 0.70 9.61
CA PRO A 27 -23.05 1.10 9.70
C PRO A 27 -23.58 1.15 11.13
N GLN A 28 -23.01 0.33 12.02
CA GLN A 28 -23.39 0.25 13.43
C GLN A 28 -22.90 1.47 14.24
N LEU A 29 -21.90 2.20 13.76
CA LEU A 29 -21.27 3.33 14.46
C LEU A 29 -21.31 4.56 13.55
N LYS A 30 -22.36 5.38 13.70
CA LYS A 30 -22.51 6.63 12.94
C LYS A 30 -21.25 7.48 13.08
N GLY A 31 -20.68 7.86 11.94
CA GLY A 31 -19.47 8.68 11.86
C GLY A 31 -18.16 7.91 11.92
N LEU A 32 -18.16 6.58 12.04
CA LEU A 32 -16.94 5.76 11.99
C LEU A 32 -16.69 5.20 10.57
N SER A 33 -15.48 5.38 10.05
CA SER A 33 -14.97 4.67 8.88
C SER A 33 -13.68 3.91 9.19
N VAL A 34 -13.48 2.82 8.46
CA VAL A 34 -12.26 2.00 8.50
C VAL A 34 -11.63 2.00 7.13
N LEU A 35 -10.33 2.25 7.10
CA LEU A 35 -9.50 2.12 5.92
C LEU A 35 -8.42 1.06 6.20
N LEU A 36 -8.31 0.11 5.29
CA LEU A 36 -7.27 -0.90 5.23
C LEU A 36 -6.43 -0.66 3.98
N LYS A 37 -5.11 -0.59 4.12
CA LYS A 37 -4.17 -0.55 2.99
C LYS A 37 -3.13 -1.64 3.18
N ALA A 38 -2.86 -2.40 2.14
CA ALA A 38 -1.79 -3.39 2.10
C ALA A 38 -0.92 -3.14 0.88
N ALA A 39 0.40 -3.19 1.07
CA ALA A 39 1.39 -3.10 0.01
C ALA A 39 2.34 -4.29 0.10
N ARG A 40 2.67 -4.88 -1.05
CA ARG A 40 3.72 -5.88 -1.16
C ARG A 40 4.74 -5.42 -2.19
N TYR A 41 5.95 -5.16 -1.72
CA TYR A 41 7.10 -4.80 -2.54
C TYR A 41 8.01 -6.01 -2.68
N ARG A 42 8.26 -6.42 -3.93
CA ARG A 42 9.31 -7.41 -4.25
C ARG A 42 10.45 -6.73 -4.98
N SER A 43 11.64 -6.84 -4.42
CA SER A 43 12.88 -6.31 -5.00
C SER A 43 13.32 -7.17 -6.18
N SER A 44 13.94 -6.55 -7.18
CA SER A 44 14.62 -7.27 -8.28
C SER A 44 16.15 -7.32 -8.09
N ASP A 45 16.67 -6.59 -7.11
CA ASP A 45 18.10 -6.49 -6.74
C ASP A 45 18.19 -6.50 -5.20
N GLU A 46 18.39 -7.69 -4.62
CA GLU A 46 18.43 -7.92 -3.16
C GLU A 46 19.60 -7.22 -2.46
N LEU A 47 20.62 -6.78 -3.21
CA LEU A 47 21.80 -6.07 -2.69
C LEU A 47 21.51 -4.59 -2.43
N ARG A 48 20.48 -4.01 -3.07
CA ARG A 48 20.13 -2.58 -2.95
C ARG A 48 18.82 -2.33 -2.23
N THR A 49 17.84 -3.22 -2.39
CA THR A 49 16.53 -3.11 -1.74
C THR A 49 16.05 -4.47 -1.26
N ARG A 50 15.35 -4.49 -0.11
CA ARG A 50 14.76 -5.71 0.45
C ARG A 50 13.27 -5.79 0.17
N ASP A 51 12.75 -7.01 0.14
CA ASP A 51 11.32 -7.27 0.12
C ASP A 51 10.66 -6.65 1.35
N ALA A 52 9.51 -5.99 1.13
CA ALA A 52 8.78 -5.31 2.18
C ALA A 52 7.28 -5.51 2.00
N ASP A 53 6.68 -6.13 3.01
CA ASP A 53 5.23 -6.19 3.16
C ASP A 53 4.81 -5.09 4.16
N LYS A 54 3.82 -4.29 3.79
CA LYS A 54 3.32 -3.17 4.61
C LYS A 54 1.81 -3.28 4.76
N LEU A 55 1.32 -3.05 5.96
CA LEU A 55 -0.11 -3.04 6.30
C LEU A 55 -0.41 -1.77 7.10
N TRP A 56 -1.44 -1.04 6.69
CA TRP A 56 -1.97 0.10 7.42
C TRP A 56 -3.44 -0.12 7.74
N VAL A 57 -3.80 0.21 8.97
CA VAL A 57 -5.17 0.24 9.46
C VAL A 57 -5.42 1.66 9.97
N GLN A 58 -6.47 2.30 9.47
CA GLN A 58 -6.89 3.61 9.92
C GLN A 58 -8.36 3.56 10.33
N LEU A 59 -8.64 4.10 11.51
CA LEU A 59 -9.97 4.33 12.03
C LEU A 59 -10.20 5.84 12.06
N GLN A 60 -11.30 6.31 11.47
CA GLN A 60 -11.65 7.72 11.49
C GLN A 60 -13.05 7.87 12.07
N TYR A 61 -13.17 8.68 13.12
CA TYR A 61 -14.44 9.04 13.72
C TYR A 61 -14.71 10.53 13.52
N THR A 62 -15.87 10.86 12.96
CA THR A 62 -16.34 12.23 12.78
C THR A 62 -17.59 12.45 13.61
N ARG A 63 -17.55 13.44 14.50
CA ARG A 63 -18.68 13.90 15.29
C ARG A 63 -19.23 15.18 14.66
N SER A 64 -20.40 15.09 14.06
CA SER A 64 -21.21 16.23 13.60
C SER A 64 -22.05 16.80 14.73
#